data_AF-A0A453I4T7-F1
#
_entry.id   AF-A0A453I4T7-F1
#
_cell.length_a   1.000
_cell.length_b   1.000
_cell.length_c   1.000
_cell.angle_alpha   90.00
_cell.angle_beta   90.00
_cell.angle_gamma   90.00
#
_symmetry.space_group_name_H-M   'P 1'
#
loop_
_entity.id
_entity.type
_entity.pdbx_description
1 polymer ?
#
loop_
_entity_poly.entity_id
_entity_poly.type
_entity_poly.pdbx_seq_one_letter_code
_entity_poly.pdbx_strand_id
1 'polypeptide(L)'
;GKGNGKGPGKRKMPLSVARKQQAVLANVDQVTGERIPKSFVFSRGKLPSTLRHLQQDLRKLMLPYTALKLKEKKRNNLKDFVNVASPLGVTHFLILSNPKSLPHLRFAKSPQGPTYTCQILEYALAADIANSQKRPRCPAEIFKNSPLV
;
A
#
# COMPACT_ATOMS: atom_id res chain seq x y z
N GLY A 1 -57.55 -5.78 35.68
CA GLY A 1 -56.51 -6.04 34.66
C GLY A 1 -55.68 -4.79 34.44
N LYS A 2 -54.34 -4.94 34.38
CA LYS A 2 -53.40 -3.96 33.82
C LYS A 2 -52.04 -4.66 33.66
N GLY A 3 -51.80 -5.23 32.47
CA GLY A 3 -50.50 -5.76 32.06
C GLY A 3 -49.64 -4.62 31.52
N ASN A 4 -48.48 -4.40 32.12
CA ASN A 4 -47.55 -3.36 31.72
C ASN A 4 -46.47 -3.99 30.80
N GLY A 5 -46.63 -3.84 29.49
CA GLY A 5 -45.69 -4.34 28.49
C GLY A 5 -44.45 -3.46 28.38
N LYS A 6 -43.30 -3.92 28.89
CA LYS A 6 -41.99 -3.33 28.60
C LYS A 6 -41.60 -3.67 27.16
N GLY A 7 -41.58 -2.67 26.28
CA GLY A 7 -41.04 -2.78 24.93
C GLY A 7 -39.54 -3.15 24.93
N PRO A 8 -39.03 -3.76 23.84
CA PRO A 8 -37.66 -4.27 23.82
C PRO A 8 -36.68 -3.10 23.84
N GLY A 9 -35.84 -3.05 24.86
CA GLY A 9 -34.77 -2.06 24.96
C GLY A 9 -33.83 -2.18 23.77
N LYS A 10 -33.67 -1.11 22.99
CA LYS A 10 -32.68 -0.99 21.91
C LYS A 10 -31.29 -1.27 22.52
N ARG A 11 -30.76 -2.48 22.30
CA ARG A 11 -29.37 -2.82 22.63
C ARG A 11 -28.47 -1.89 21.84
N LYS A 12 -27.83 -0.93 22.51
CA LYS A 12 -26.79 -0.11 21.89
C LYS A 12 -25.64 -1.01 21.48
N MET A 13 -25.27 -0.94 20.20
CA MET A 13 -24.19 -1.75 19.64
C MET A 13 -22.87 -1.41 20.34
N PRO A 14 -22.01 -2.41 20.64
CA PRO A 14 -20.71 -2.16 21.25
C PRO A 14 -19.83 -1.30 20.34
N LEU A 15 -19.07 -0.35 20.92
CA LEU A 15 -18.16 0.54 20.19
C LEU A 15 -17.14 -0.20 19.31
N SER A 16 -16.74 -1.42 19.71
CA SER A 16 -15.85 -2.29 18.93
C SER A 16 -16.47 -2.76 17.61
N VAL A 17 -17.78 -3.05 17.62
CA VAL A 17 -18.52 -3.49 16.43
C VAL A 17 -18.73 -2.32 15.46
N ALA A 18 -19.06 -1.14 16.00
CA ALA A 18 -19.19 0.08 15.20
C ALA A 18 -17.86 0.47 14.52
N ARG A 19 -16.73 0.43 15.26
CA ARG A 19 -15.39 0.67 14.69
C ARG A 19 -15.03 -0.34 13.59
N LYS A 20 -15.39 -1.61 13.78
CA LYS A 20 -15.13 -2.66 12.78
C LYS A 20 -15.96 -2.44 11.51
N GLN A 21 -17.23 -2.03 11.64
CA GLN A 21 -18.06 -1.64 10.49
C GLN A 21 -17.53 -0.41 9.76
N GLN A 22 -17.11 0.63 10.49
CA GLN A 22 -16.51 1.84 9.89
C GLN A 22 -15.25 1.52 9.07
N ALA A 23 -14.40 0.62 9.58
CA ALA A 23 -13.17 0.20 8.89
C ALA A 23 -13.46 -0.62 7.62
N VAL A 24 -14.55 -1.40 7.59
CA VAL A 24 -14.98 -2.14 6.39
C VAL A 24 -15.43 -1.17 5.30
N LEU A 25 -16.24 -0.18 5.65
CA LEU A 25 -16.72 0.85 4.70
C LEU A 25 -15.59 1.69 4.11
N ALA A 26 -14.54 1.97 4.88
CA ALA A 26 -13.36 2.70 4.40
C ALA A 26 -12.45 1.90 3.43
N ASN A 27 -12.64 0.58 3.33
CA ASN A 27 -11.85 -0.30 2.46
C ASN A 27 -12.55 -0.67 1.15
N VAL A 28 -13.76 -0.15 0.94
CA VAL A 28 -14.57 -0.41 -0.25
C VAL A 28 -14.66 0.87 -1.04
N ASP A 29 -14.37 0.78 -2.33
CA ASP A 29 -14.56 1.91 -3.23
C ASP A 29 -16.07 2.21 -3.33
N GLN A 30 -16.43 3.46 -3.11
CA GLN A 30 -17.83 3.90 -3.08
C GLN A 30 -18.48 3.85 -4.47
N VAL A 31 -17.67 3.87 -5.54
CA VAL A 31 -18.15 3.85 -6.92
C VAL A 31 -18.32 2.42 -7.42
N THR A 32 -17.30 1.57 -7.28
CA THR A 32 -17.32 0.19 -7.80
C THR A 32 -17.88 -0.84 -6.82
N GLY A 33 -17.91 -0.53 -5.52
CA GLY A 33 -18.28 -1.49 -4.47
C GLY A 33 -17.22 -2.58 -4.24
N GLU A 34 -16.08 -2.52 -4.93
CA GLU A 34 -14.97 -3.46 -4.77
C GLU A 34 -14.01 -3.05 -3.67
N ARG A 35 -13.23 -4.01 -3.17
CA ARG A 35 -12.19 -3.71 -2.17
C ARG A 35 -11.07 -2.92 -2.83
N ILE A 36 -10.74 -1.78 -2.23
CA ILE A 36 -9.65 -0.93 -2.69
C ILE A 36 -8.34 -1.72 -2.64
N PRO A 37 -7.64 -1.89 -3.77
CA PRO A 37 -6.36 -2.57 -3.79
C PRO A 37 -5.31 -1.71 -3.09
N LYS A 38 -4.72 -2.24 -2.03
CA LYS A 38 -3.60 -1.61 -1.32
C LYS A 38 -2.29 -2.28 -1.68
N SER A 39 -1.21 -1.50 -1.61
CA SER A 39 0.13 -1.97 -1.95
C SER A 39 1.18 -1.76 -0.87
N PHE A 40 2.13 -2.68 -0.83
CA PHE A 40 3.42 -2.47 -0.17
C PHE A 40 4.53 -2.36 -1.19
N VAL A 41 5.31 -1.30 -1.05
CA VAL A 41 6.54 -1.11 -1.81
C VAL A 41 7.70 -1.26 -0.84
N PHE A 42 8.50 -2.30 -1.04
CA PHE A 42 9.63 -2.59 -0.18
C PHE A 42 10.81 -3.20 -0.91
N SER A 43 11.92 -3.33 -0.22
CA SER A 43 13.11 -3.95 -0.80
C SER A 43 13.48 -5.27 -0.15
N ARG A 44 14.14 -6.12 -0.94
CA ARG A 44 14.73 -7.38 -0.47
C ARG A 44 16.25 -7.31 -0.56
N GLY A 45 16.90 -7.54 0.58
CA GLY A 45 18.35 -7.54 0.68
C GLY A 45 18.94 -6.13 0.85
N LYS A 46 20.23 -5.98 0.57
CA LYS A 46 20.93 -4.69 0.68
C LYS A 46 20.74 -3.92 -0.62
N LEU A 47 20.10 -2.75 -0.55
CA LEU A 47 19.97 -1.84 -1.69
C LEU A 47 20.95 -0.67 -1.59
N PRO A 48 21.60 -0.28 -2.71
CA PRO A 48 22.28 1.00 -2.87
C PRO A 48 21.38 2.20 -2.53
N SER A 49 21.97 3.34 -2.18
CA SER A 49 21.24 4.58 -1.86
C SER A 49 20.33 5.05 -3.00
N THR A 50 20.79 4.98 -4.24
CA THR A 50 20.03 5.38 -5.43
C THR A 50 18.74 4.55 -5.58
N LEU A 51 18.84 3.22 -5.47
CA LEU A 51 17.65 2.36 -5.52
C LEU A 51 16.72 2.55 -4.32
N ARG A 52 17.23 3.00 -3.16
CA ARG A 52 16.36 3.40 -2.04
C ARG A 52 15.59 4.67 -2.33
N HIS A 53 16.15 5.62 -3.08
CA HIS A 53 15.41 6.79 -3.55
C HIS A 53 14.33 6.39 -4.55
N LEU A 54 14.65 5.51 -5.51
CA LEU A 54 13.66 4.93 -6.43
C LEU A 54 12.52 4.23 -5.67
N GLN A 55 12.83 3.48 -4.61
CA GLN A 55 11.82 2.87 -3.74
C GLN A 55 10.88 3.91 -3.12
N GLN A 56 11.41 5.06 -2.67
CA GLN A 56 10.58 6.13 -2.11
C GLN A 56 9.71 6.79 -3.18
N ASP A 57 10.23 6.96 -4.39
CA ASP A 57 9.46 7.51 -5.51
C ASP A 57 8.32 6.56 -5.89
N LEU A 58 8.57 5.24 -5.93
CA LEU A 58 7.51 4.24 -6.12
C LEU A 58 6.48 4.26 -4.98
N ARG A 59 6.88 4.50 -3.73
CA ARG A 59 5.92 4.65 -2.63
C ARG A 59 5.03 5.87 -2.80
N LYS A 60 5.59 6.99 -3.25
CA LYS A 60 4.83 8.22 -3.53
C LYS A 60 3.87 8.00 -4.70
N LEU A 61 4.32 7.33 -5.76
CA LEU A 61 3.50 7.01 -6.92
C LEU A 61 2.26 6.19 -6.55
N MET A 62 2.40 5.25 -5.62
CA MET A 62 1.32 4.34 -5.21
C MET A 62 0.44 4.90 -4.06
N LEU A 63 0.55 6.20 -3.75
CA LEU A 63 -0.35 6.86 -2.80
C LEU A 63 -1.76 7.01 -3.39
N PRO A 64 -2.82 7.08 -2.56
CA PRO A 64 -2.81 7.09 -1.08
C PRO A 64 -2.74 5.70 -0.44
N TYR A 65 -2.92 4.62 -1.22
CA TYR A 65 -3.13 3.26 -0.70
C TYR A 65 -1.84 2.47 -0.41
N THR A 66 -0.74 3.20 -0.15
CA THR A 66 0.58 2.64 0.15
C THR A 66 1.17 3.22 1.42
N ALA A 67 1.81 2.37 2.22
CA ALA A 67 2.49 2.79 3.44
C ALA A 67 3.83 3.50 3.15
N LEU A 68 3.83 4.84 3.11
CA LEU A 68 5.04 5.64 2.89
C LEU A 68 6.11 5.41 3.97
N LYS A 69 5.68 5.25 5.23
CA LYS A 69 6.55 5.10 6.41
C LYS A 69 6.91 3.65 6.76
N LEU A 70 6.62 2.68 5.88
CA LEU A 70 7.02 1.30 6.08
C LEU A 70 8.56 1.23 6.22
N LYS A 71 9.07 0.71 7.33
CA LYS A 71 10.52 0.56 7.56
C LYS A 71 10.91 -0.91 7.52
N GLU A 72 11.65 -1.30 6.50
CA GLU A 72 12.19 -2.64 6.37
C GLU A 72 13.38 -2.84 7.30
N LYS A 73 13.34 -3.88 8.13
CA LYS A 73 14.52 -4.33 8.87
C LYS A 73 15.29 -5.35 8.03
N LYS A 74 16.61 -5.39 8.16
CA LYS A 74 17.47 -6.39 7.48
C LYS A 74 17.09 -7.84 7.79
N ARG A 75 16.46 -8.07 8.95
CA ARG A 75 16.02 -9.40 9.41
C ARG A 75 14.65 -9.81 8.85
N ASN A 76 13.88 -8.87 8.28
CA ASN A 76 12.55 -9.17 7.77
C ASN A 76 12.66 -10.07 6.53
N ASN A 77 11.89 -11.15 6.55
CA ASN A 77 11.71 -12.03 5.40
C ASN A 77 10.40 -11.67 4.68
N LEU A 78 10.25 -12.13 3.44
CA LEU A 78 9.03 -11.99 2.65
C LEU A 78 7.80 -12.55 3.39
N LYS A 79 7.98 -13.65 4.14
CA LYS A 79 6.93 -14.27 4.95
C LYS A 79 6.35 -13.29 5.98
N ASP A 80 7.19 -12.45 6.58
CA ASP A 80 6.76 -11.47 7.57
C ASP A 80 5.85 -10.41 6.92
N PHE A 81 6.21 -9.97 5.72
CA PHE A 81 5.40 -9.02 4.96
C PHE A 81 4.06 -9.62 4.51
N VAL A 82 4.04 -10.90 4.09
CA VAL A 82 2.79 -11.62 3.77
C VAL A 82 1.87 -11.72 4.99
N ASN A 83 2.44 -12.09 6.15
CA ASN A 83 1.68 -12.22 7.39
C ASN A 83 1.09 -10.88 7.86
N VAL A 84 1.80 -9.77 7.66
CA VAL A 84 1.32 -8.41 7.99
C VAL A 84 0.35 -7.86 6.93
N ALA A 85 0.51 -8.24 5.66
CA ALA A 85 -0.34 -7.77 4.58
C ALA A 85 -1.79 -8.23 4.71
N SER A 86 -2.00 -9.48 5.11
CA SER A 86 -3.34 -10.08 5.26
C SER A 86 -4.28 -9.27 6.18
N PRO A 87 -3.94 -8.97 7.45
CA PRO A 87 -4.82 -8.18 8.32
C PRO A 87 -4.94 -6.71 7.91
N LEU A 88 -4.01 -6.17 7.11
CA LEU A 88 -4.06 -4.79 6.61
C LEU A 88 -4.82 -4.65 5.27
N GLY A 89 -5.22 -5.77 4.68
CA GLY A 89 -5.90 -5.82 3.38
C GLY A 89 -4.99 -5.44 2.21
N VAL A 90 -3.67 -5.69 2.34
CA VAL A 90 -2.72 -5.40 1.26
C VAL A 90 -2.66 -6.57 0.30
N THR A 91 -2.85 -6.27 -0.99
CA THR A 91 -2.98 -7.28 -2.04
C THR A 91 -1.83 -7.26 -3.02
N HIS A 92 -1.15 -6.12 -3.21
CA HIS A 92 -0.08 -5.98 -4.19
C HIS A 92 1.25 -5.65 -3.54
N PHE A 93 2.32 -6.34 -3.93
CA PHE A 93 3.67 -6.06 -3.52
C PHE A 93 4.51 -5.60 -4.70
N LEU A 94 5.26 -4.52 -4.49
CA LEU A 94 6.31 -4.06 -5.36
C LEU A 94 7.63 -4.27 -4.61
N ILE A 95 8.46 -5.19 -5.10
CA ILE A 95 9.67 -5.62 -4.39
C ILE A 95 10.90 -5.31 -5.23
N LEU A 96 11.69 -4.33 -4.80
CA LEU A 96 12.98 -4.02 -5.39
C LEU A 96 14.06 -4.95 -4.83
N SER A 97 14.86 -5.56 -5.69
CA SER A 97 16.00 -6.38 -5.29
C SER A 97 17.23 -6.00 -6.11
N ASN A 98 18.40 -6.03 -5.47
CA ASN A 98 19.69 -5.78 -6.12
C ASN A 98 20.63 -6.99 -5.93
N PRO A 99 20.47 -8.07 -6.72
CA PRO A 99 21.41 -9.19 -6.72
C PRO A 99 22.78 -8.76 -7.31
N LYS A 100 23.75 -9.67 -7.35
CA LYS A 100 25.06 -9.42 -8.00
C LYS A 100 24.97 -9.14 -9.51
N SER A 101 23.86 -9.49 -10.14
CA SER A 101 23.59 -9.24 -11.55
C SER A 101 22.92 -7.87 -11.73
N LEU A 102 21.74 -7.83 -12.37
CA LEU A 102 20.97 -6.62 -12.60
C LEU A 102 19.90 -6.41 -11.52
N PRO A 103 19.65 -5.17 -11.11
CA PRO A 103 18.50 -4.82 -10.28
C PRO A 103 17.20 -5.26 -10.97
N HIS A 104 16.22 -5.70 -10.19
CA HIS A 104 14.91 -6.07 -10.72
C HIS A 104 13.79 -5.68 -9.76
N LEU A 105 12.64 -5.37 -10.35
CA LEU A 105 11.40 -5.07 -9.67
C LEU A 105 10.45 -6.26 -9.81
N ARG A 106 9.90 -6.72 -8.69
CA ARG A 106 8.87 -7.77 -8.69
C ARG A 106 7.51 -7.20 -8.35
N PHE A 107 6.51 -7.52 -9.17
CA PHE A 107 5.11 -7.24 -8.92
C PHE A 107 4.46 -8.55 -8.50
N ALA A 108 4.04 -8.67 -7.24
CA ALA A 108 3.45 -9.89 -6.71
C ALA A 108 2.06 -9.63 -6.14
N LYS A 109 1.13 -10.55 -6.37
CA LYS A 109 -0.16 -10.56 -5.69
C LYS A 109 -0.06 -11.43 -4.42
N SER A 110 -0.39 -10.85 -3.27
CA SER A 110 -0.41 -11.51 -1.96
C SER A 110 -1.84 -11.89 -1.57
N PRO A 111 -2.09 -13.01 -0.85
CA PRO A 111 -1.13 -14.05 -0.42
C PRO A 111 -0.83 -15.12 -1.47
N GLN A 112 -1.76 -15.39 -2.37
CA GLN A 112 -1.59 -16.26 -3.53
C GLN A 112 -1.92 -15.47 -4.79
N GLY A 113 -1.07 -15.64 -5.80
CA GLY A 113 -1.30 -15.07 -7.12
C GLY A 113 -0.02 -14.96 -7.94
N PRO A 114 -0.15 -14.39 -9.14
CA PRO A 114 0.97 -14.28 -10.07
C PRO A 114 2.04 -13.35 -9.52
N THR A 115 3.28 -13.62 -9.92
CA THR A 115 4.43 -12.75 -9.66
C THR A 115 5.15 -12.49 -10.97
N TYR A 116 5.26 -11.22 -11.34
CA TYR A 116 6.06 -10.77 -12.47
C TYR A 116 7.41 -10.25 -11.96
N THR A 117 8.48 -10.60 -12.66
CA THR A 117 9.84 -10.12 -12.36
C THR A 117 10.36 -9.38 -13.57
N CYS A 118 10.57 -8.07 -13.43
CA CYS A 118 11.06 -7.21 -14.49
C CYS A 118 12.48 -6.76 -14.16
N GLN A 119 13.42 -6.97 -15.08
CA GLN A 119 14.76 -6.43 -14.95
C GLN A 119 14.73 -4.92 -15.20
N ILE A 120 15.46 -4.17 -14.38
CA ILE A 120 15.61 -2.72 -14.54
C ILE A 120 16.84 -2.50 -15.39
N LEU A 121 16.64 -2.10 -16.65
CA LEU A 121 17.73 -1.75 -17.56
C LEU A 121 18.26 -0.35 -17.23
N GLU A 122 17.35 0.62 -17.19
CA GLU A 122 17.63 2.01 -16.90
C GLU A 122 16.54 2.59 -15.99
N TYR A 123 16.90 3.57 -15.16
CA TYR A 123 15.96 4.28 -14.29
C TYR A 123 16.43 5.72 -14.08
N ALA A 124 15.48 6.60 -13.77
CA ALA A 124 15.73 7.97 -13.36
C ALA A 124 14.99 8.25 -12.05
N LEU A 125 15.59 9.04 -11.16
CA LEU A 125 14.92 9.45 -9.92
C LEU A 125 13.98 10.62 -10.19
N ALA A 126 12.91 10.75 -9.40
CA ALA A 126 12.01 11.89 -9.51
C ALA A 126 12.74 13.23 -9.28
N ALA A 127 13.78 13.22 -8.43
CA ALA A 127 14.64 14.38 -8.20
C ALA A 127 15.44 14.78 -9.45
N ASP A 128 16.00 13.80 -10.18
CA ASP A 128 16.79 14.07 -11.39
C ASP A 128 15.91 14.65 -12.50
N ILE A 129 14.68 14.11 -12.63
CA ILE A 129 13.68 14.64 -13.58
C ILE A 129 13.24 16.05 -13.19
N ALA A 130 13.02 16.32 -11.89
CA ALA A 130 12.66 17.66 -11.44
C ALA A 130 13.77 18.68 -11.71
N ASN A 131 15.04 18.28 -11.52
CA ASN A 131 16.19 19.15 -11.75
C ASN A 131 16.45 19.41 -13.24
N SER A 132 16.10 18.48 -14.14
CA SER A 132 16.25 18.68 -15.58
C SER A 132 15.17 19.59 -16.19
N GLN A 133 14.04 19.77 -15.49
CA GLN A 133 12.95 20.62 -15.94
C GLN A 133 13.20 22.10 -15.59
N LYS A 134 12.93 23.00 -16.54
CA LYS A 134 13.01 24.46 -16.32
C LYS A 134 12.02 24.95 -15.26
N ARG A 135 10.87 24.29 -15.13
CA ARG A 135 9.78 24.63 -14.20
C ARG A 135 9.15 23.35 -13.64
N PRO A 136 9.79 22.67 -12.68
CA PRO A 136 9.26 21.44 -12.12
C PRO A 136 7.95 21.70 -11.38
N ARG A 137 6.93 20.88 -11.62
CA ARG A 137 5.65 20.90 -10.90
C ARG A 137 5.44 19.58 -10.18
N CYS A 138 5.43 19.63 -8.85
CA CYS A 138 5.06 18.49 -8.00
C CYS A 138 4.28 18.94 -6.76
N PRO A 139 3.05 19.45 -6.90
CA PRO A 139 2.21 19.80 -5.75
C PRO A 139 1.96 18.56 -4.89
N ALA A 140 2.09 18.67 -3.57
CA ALA A 140 1.89 17.53 -2.67
C ALA A 140 0.46 16.93 -2.75
N GLU A 141 -0.50 17.72 -3.23
CA GLU A 141 -1.91 17.34 -3.32
C GLU A 141 -2.18 16.27 -4.37
N ILE A 142 -1.31 16.14 -5.39
CA ILE A 142 -1.47 15.13 -6.45
C ILE A 142 -1.43 13.69 -5.88
N PHE A 143 -0.76 13.51 -4.74
CA PHE A 143 -0.63 12.21 -4.07
C PHE A 143 -1.76 11.91 -3.07
N LYS A 144 -2.72 12.83 -2.88
CA LYS A 144 -3.89 12.58 -2.01
C LYS A 144 -4.91 11.68 -2.70
N ASN A 145 -4.97 11.75 -4.03
CA ASN A 145 -5.91 11.00 -4.85
C ASN A 145 -5.21 9.81 -5.51
N SER A 146 -5.97 8.77 -5.82
CA SER A 146 -5.45 7.63 -6.56
C SER A 146 -5.03 8.04 -7.98
N PRO A 147 -3.96 7.43 -8.53
CA PRO A 147 -3.58 7.66 -9.91
C PRO A 147 -4.70 7.21 -10.86
N LEU A 148 -4.83 7.91 -11.98
CA LEU A 148 -5.82 7.58 -13.02
C LEU A 148 -5.41 6.29 -13.76
N VAL A 149 -6.41 5.54 -14.20
CA VAL A 149 -6.27 4.40 -15.13
C VAL A 149 -6.83 4.81 -16.48
#